data_AF-A0AAN7DAV9-F1
#
_entry.id   AF-A0AAN7DAV9-F1
#
_cell.length_a   1.000
_cell.length_b   1.000
_cell.length_c   1.000
_cell.angle_alpha   90.00
_cell.angle_beta   90.00
_cell.angle_gamma   90.00
#
_symmetry.space_group_name_H-M   'P 1'
#
loop_
_entity.id
_entity.type
_entity.pdbx_description
1 polymer ?
#
loop_
_entity_poly.entity_id
_entity_poly.type
_entity_poly.pdbx_seq_one_letter_code
_entity_poly.pdbx_strand_id
1 'polypeptide(L)'
;MQHQSASGSFKEELTKTDTVHHDVRYAISGAKPSSSSISTDEESLIETNRLDKNTEERTKLNTYQVIRLYWTYLRPMVLMLVINAGIPLALYYILKIWLSPLVALIISGIPPLLHVFYVFWKKRRVDVLGCIFVAGFIISAVLSAISGDARLTLLRDSTITAVVGALFLLTLVPIRTKWFTVRPIVFLFTQQLMIEQPPVEWKDKEGNDRSMKRSEWIWYNSAFYRKFCYIICGAWGVLLMAEFVAKVIMIKSTLTLDQIVLYSNIMVIVVVVGMTTATLVFSSYLGKRIIKDSEAWAKDNTFDGKVPK
;
A
#
# COMPACT_ATOMS: atom_id res chain seq x y z
N MET A 1 -5.68 65.66 24.72
CA MET A 1 -6.97 65.18 24.19
C MET A 1 -7.14 63.77 24.74
N GLN A 2 -7.83 63.52 25.87
CA GLN A 2 -9.30 63.47 26.01
C GLN A 2 -9.92 62.62 24.89
N HIS A 3 -10.71 61.56 25.10
CA HIS A 3 -11.56 61.18 26.24
C HIS A 3 -12.01 59.70 26.09
N GLN A 4 -11.95 58.95 27.21
CA GLN A 4 -13.02 58.12 27.81
C GLN A 4 -13.54 56.83 27.11
N SER A 5 -13.52 55.67 27.79
CA SER A 5 -14.46 55.15 28.83
C SER A 5 -15.79 54.70 28.22
N ALA A 6 -16.54 53.69 28.68
CA ALA A 6 -16.52 52.71 29.76
C ALA A 6 -17.40 51.55 29.23
N SER A 7 -17.42 50.31 29.72
CA SER A 7 -17.99 49.82 30.98
C SER A 7 -18.17 48.31 30.70
N GLY A 8 -17.81 47.35 31.55
CA GLY A 8 -18.05 47.34 32.97
C GLY A 8 -19.46 46.82 33.26
N SER A 9 -19.53 45.53 33.60
CA SER A 9 -20.52 44.89 34.47
C SER A 9 -21.91 44.52 33.92
N PHE A 10 -22.07 43.22 33.68
CA PHE A 10 -23.28 42.47 34.07
C PHE A 10 -22.77 41.14 34.64
N LYS A 11 -22.44 41.12 35.94
CA LYS A 11 -23.19 40.44 37.01
C LYS A 11 -23.57 39.00 36.64
N GLU A 12 -22.92 37.99 37.21
CA GLU A 12 -23.16 37.55 38.60
C GLU A 12 -24.61 37.03 38.73
N GLU A 13 -24.87 35.86 38.13
CA GLU A 13 -25.98 35.00 38.52
C GLU A 13 -25.68 33.56 38.08
N LEU A 14 -25.96 32.61 38.99
CA LEU A 14 -25.97 31.15 38.82
C LEU A 14 -24.67 30.37 39.15
N THR A 15 -24.16 30.62 40.36
CA THR A 15 -23.78 29.54 41.28
C THR A 15 -25.06 28.88 41.83
N LYS A 16 -24.99 27.57 42.15
CA LYS A 16 -26.07 26.60 42.54
C LYS A 16 -26.71 25.91 41.34
N THR A 17 -26.58 24.59 41.20
CA THR A 17 -27.37 23.61 41.95
C THR A 17 -26.62 22.27 41.89
N ASP A 18 -26.00 21.85 42.98
CA ASP A 18 -26.51 20.86 43.94
C ASP A 18 -26.87 19.50 43.31
N THR A 19 -26.03 18.53 43.70
CA THR A 19 -26.36 17.14 44.01
C THR A 19 -27.85 16.79 43.97
N VAL A 20 -28.22 15.87 43.07
CA VAL A 20 -29.44 15.08 43.23
C VAL A 20 -29.11 13.61 43.00
N HIS A 21 -28.93 12.92 44.12
CA HIS A 21 -29.23 11.51 44.28
C HIS A 21 -30.62 11.23 43.71
N HIS A 22 -30.72 10.41 42.66
CA HIS A 22 -31.99 9.76 42.36
C HIS A 22 -32.06 8.46 43.18
N ASP A 23 -32.46 8.64 44.43
CA ASP A 23 -33.03 7.60 45.28
C ASP A 23 -34.46 7.35 44.77
N VAL A 24 -34.60 6.40 43.83
CA VAL A 24 -35.92 5.95 43.38
C VAL A 24 -36.27 4.70 44.18
N ARG A 25 -36.82 4.93 45.37
CA ARG A 25 -37.65 3.94 46.06
C ARG A 25 -38.90 3.68 45.22
N TYR A 26 -38.90 2.57 44.50
CA TYR A 26 -40.16 1.92 44.16
C TYR A 26 -40.53 0.96 45.29
N ALA A 27 -41.75 1.16 45.79
CA ALA A 27 -42.40 0.32 46.78
C ALA A 27 -42.41 -1.14 46.32
N ILE A 28 -41.81 -2.03 47.11
CA ILE A 28 -42.06 -3.47 47.05
C ILE A 28 -43.46 -3.69 47.65
N SER A 29 -44.47 -3.55 46.80
CA SER A 29 -45.79 -4.15 47.04
C SER A 29 -45.69 -5.63 46.68
N GLY A 30 -46.15 -6.48 47.58
CA GLY A 30 -45.93 -7.91 47.56
C GLY A 30 -46.43 -8.61 46.29
N ALA A 31 -45.52 -9.34 45.65
CA ALA A 31 -45.81 -10.61 45.01
C ALA A 31 -44.50 -11.41 44.96
N LYS A 32 -44.42 -12.50 45.73
CA LYS A 32 -43.39 -13.53 45.56
C LYS A 32 -43.37 -13.96 44.08
N PRO A 33 -42.27 -13.85 43.34
CA PRO A 33 -42.12 -14.69 42.17
C PRO A 33 -41.82 -16.10 42.69
N SER A 34 -42.70 -17.03 42.34
CA SER A 34 -42.47 -18.46 42.44
C SER A 34 -41.08 -18.79 41.89
N SER A 35 -40.28 -19.49 42.68
CA SER A 35 -39.04 -20.12 42.24
C SER A 35 -39.35 -21.18 41.17
N SER A 36 -39.42 -20.78 39.90
CA SER A 36 -39.25 -21.73 38.81
C SER A 36 -37.76 -22.00 38.71
N SER A 37 -37.34 -23.17 39.20
CA SER A 37 -36.03 -23.73 38.90
C SER A 37 -35.89 -23.76 37.38
N ILE A 38 -35.07 -22.88 36.83
CA ILE A 38 -34.57 -23.00 35.45
C ILE A 38 -33.97 -24.41 35.39
N SER A 39 -34.50 -25.28 34.54
CA SER A 39 -33.96 -26.62 34.41
C SER A 39 -32.55 -26.52 33.83
N THR A 40 -31.67 -27.45 34.20
CA THR A 40 -30.29 -27.51 33.72
C THR A 40 -30.22 -27.48 32.17
N ASP A 41 -31.28 -27.96 31.52
CA ASP A 41 -31.43 -27.93 30.06
C ASP A 41 -31.61 -26.51 29.52
N GLU A 42 -32.42 -25.65 30.16
CA GLU A 42 -32.61 -24.26 29.74
C GLU A 42 -31.35 -23.40 29.95
N GLU A 43 -30.62 -23.64 31.05
CA GLU A 43 -29.36 -22.94 31.33
C GLU A 43 -28.29 -23.27 30.27
N SER A 44 -28.20 -24.54 29.87
CA SER A 44 -27.29 -24.99 28.80
C SER A 44 -27.63 -24.39 27.43
N LEU A 45 -28.93 -24.23 27.12
CA LEU A 45 -29.39 -23.62 25.87
C LEU A 45 -29.10 -22.11 25.83
N ILE A 46 -29.19 -21.43 26.97
CA ILE A 46 -28.85 -20.00 27.09
C ILE A 46 -27.34 -19.81 26.95
N GLU A 47 -26.53 -20.68 27.55
CA GLU A 47 -25.08 -20.62 27.48
C GLU A 47 -24.56 -20.93 26.07
N THR A 48 -25.15 -21.92 25.40
CA THR A 48 -24.85 -22.26 23.99
C THR A 48 -25.22 -21.09 23.06
N ASN A 49 -26.41 -20.50 23.21
CA ASN A 49 -26.81 -19.33 22.42
C ASN A 49 -25.90 -18.11 22.66
N ARG A 50 -25.41 -17.92 23.90
CA ARG A 50 -24.46 -16.84 24.23
C ARG A 50 -23.10 -17.09 23.60
N LEU A 51 -22.61 -18.33 23.61
CA LEU A 51 -21.36 -18.73 22.97
C LEU A 51 -21.43 -18.57 21.45
N ASP A 52 -22.54 -18.97 20.83
CA ASP A 52 -22.77 -18.82 19.40
C ASP A 52 -22.82 -17.35 19.00
N LYS A 53 -23.57 -16.52 19.74
CA LYS A 53 -23.66 -15.09 19.47
C LYS A 53 -22.32 -14.36 19.64
N ASN A 54 -21.56 -14.70 20.69
CA ASN A 54 -20.21 -14.16 20.90
C ASN A 54 -19.21 -14.63 19.83
N THR A 55 -19.35 -15.85 19.33
CA THR A 55 -18.51 -16.39 18.25
C THR A 55 -18.86 -15.74 16.93
N GLU A 56 -20.14 -15.53 16.64
CA GLU A 56 -20.62 -14.83 15.45
C GLU A 56 -20.24 -13.35 15.45
N GLU A 57 -20.34 -12.65 16.58
CA GLU A 57 -19.88 -11.27 16.73
C GLU A 57 -18.36 -11.14 16.62
N ARG A 58 -17.59 -12.04 17.26
CA ARG A 58 -16.12 -12.07 17.10
C ARG A 58 -15.68 -12.37 15.66
N THR A 59 -16.43 -13.20 14.94
CA THR A 59 -16.15 -13.51 13.53
C THR A 59 -16.53 -12.35 12.60
N LYS A 60 -17.66 -11.67 12.84
CA LYS A 60 -18.09 -10.48 12.09
C LYS A 60 -17.14 -9.29 12.31
N LEU A 61 -16.68 -9.07 13.54
CA LEU A 61 -15.68 -8.04 13.85
C LEU A 61 -14.36 -8.26 13.10
N ASN A 62 -13.97 -9.51 12.84
CA ASN A 62 -12.78 -9.86 12.08
C ASN A 62 -12.94 -9.56 10.57
N THR A 63 -14.08 -9.91 9.96
CA THR A 63 -14.31 -9.70 8.52
C THR A 63 -14.43 -8.21 8.14
N TYR A 64 -15.15 -7.40 8.92
CA TYR A 64 -15.25 -5.95 8.65
C TYR A 64 -13.92 -5.23 8.85
N GLN A 65 -13.10 -5.66 9.81
CA GLN A 65 -11.75 -5.12 9.97
C GLN A 65 -10.86 -5.50 8.79
N VAL A 66 -10.90 -6.75 8.32
CA VAL A 66 -10.13 -7.19 7.14
C VAL A 66 -10.58 -6.44 5.89
N ILE A 67 -11.88 -6.27 5.65
CA ILE A 67 -12.42 -5.51 4.50
C ILE A 67 -12.02 -4.04 4.59
N ARG A 68 -12.10 -3.41 5.78
CA ARG A 68 -11.68 -2.03 5.99
C ARG A 68 -10.17 -1.85 5.79
N LEU A 69 -9.37 -2.82 6.23
CA LEU A 69 -7.93 -2.85 6.01
C LEU A 69 -7.63 -2.99 4.51
N TYR A 70 -8.33 -3.89 3.82
CA TYR A 70 -8.21 -4.09 2.38
C TYR A 70 -8.57 -2.83 1.60
N TRP A 71 -9.67 -2.16 1.96
CA TRP A 71 -10.07 -0.86 1.40
C TRP A 71 -9.06 0.26 1.66
N THR A 72 -8.39 0.23 2.81
CA THR A 72 -7.33 1.19 3.15
C THR A 72 -6.08 0.94 2.30
N TYR A 73 -5.77 -0.30 1.94
CA TYR A 73 -4.68 -0.61 0.98
C TYR A 73 -5.09 -0.39 -0.47
N LEU A 74 -6.35 -0.63 -0.83
CA LEU A 74 -6.86 -0.50 -2.19
C LEU A 74 -7.01 0.96 -2.61
N ARG A 75 -7.50 1.83 -1.73
CA ARG A 75 -7.79 3.23 -2.06
C ARG A 75 -6.57 3.97 -2.64
N PRO A 76 -5.38 3.99 -2.00
CA PRO A 76 -4.21 4.65 -2.58
C PRO A 76 -3.73 3.93 -3.85
N MET A 77 -3.83 2.60 -3.90
CA MET A 77 -3.42 1.80 -5.06
C MET A 77 -4.28 2.11 -6.30
N VAL A 78 -5.60 2.16 -6.14
CA VAL A 78 -6.55 2.48 -7.21
C VAL A 78 -6.40 3.92 -7.64
N LEU A 79 -6.30 4.87 -6.70
CA LEU A 79 -6.15 6.29 -7.04
C LEU A 79 -4.85 6.54 -7.81
N MET A 80 -3.77 5.86 -7.41
CA MET A 80 -2.50 5.91 -8.10
C MET A 80 -2.54 5.22 -9.48
N LEU A 81 -3.24 4.10 -9.62
CA LEU A 81 -3.44 3.42 -10.90
C LEU A 81 -4.29 4.27 -11.86
N VAL A 82 -5.36 4.89 -11.37
CA VAL A 82 -6.22 5.75 -12.18
C VAL A 82 -5.43 6.97 -12.67
N ILE A 83 -4.63 7.61 -11.82
CA ILE A 83 -3.84 8.77 -12.23
C ILE A 83 -2.73 8.37 -13.23
N ASN A 84 -2.02 7.28 -12.97
CA ASN A 84 -0.84 6.91 -13.76
C ASN A 84 -1.15 6.06 -15.00
N ALA A 85 -2.26 5.31 -15.02
CA ALA A 85 -2.67 4.46 -16.14
C ALA A 85 -4.03 4.86 -16.72
N GLY A 86 -5.00 5.18 -15.87
CA GLY A 86 -6.36 5.51 -16.29
C GLY A 86 -6.43 6.82 -17.11
N ILE A 87 -5.84 7.90 -16.61
CA ILE A 87 -5.83 9.21 -17.29
C ILE A 87 -5.13 9.10 -18.66
N PRO A 88 -3.90 8.54 -18.78
CA PRO A 88 -3.24 8.42 -20.07
C PRO A 88 -4.01 7.53 -21.04
N LEU A 89 -4.59 6.42 -20.56
CA LEU A 89 -5.33 5.49 -21.41
C LEU A 89 -6.62 6.14 -21.94
N ALA A 90 -7.37 6.84 -21.09
CA ALA A 90 -8.55 7.59 -21.51
C ALA A 90 -8.18 8.65 -22.56
N LEU A 91 -7.08 9.39 -22.33
CA LEU A 91 -6.60 10.39 -23.28
C LEU A 91 -6.20 9.76 -24.62
N TYR A 92 -5.49 8.63 -24.60
CA TYR A 92 -5.11 7.91 -25.81
C TYR A 92 -6.32 7.50 -26.64
N TYR A 93 -7.34 6.89 -26.03
CA TYR A 93 -8.53 6.44 -26.76
C TYR A 93 -9.36 7.59 -27.31
N ILE A 94 -9.47 8.71 -26.58
CA ILE A 94 -10.16 9.91 -27.06
C ILE A 94 -9.38 10.52 -28.25
N LEU A 95 -8.05 10.63 -28.15
CA LEU A 95 -7.23 11.25 -29.18
C LEU A 95 -7.05 10.38 -30.42
N LYS A 96 -7.08 9.05 -30.30
CA LYS A 96 -6.97 8.12 -31.43
C LYS A 96 -8.09 8.30 -32.46
N ILE A 97 -9.24 8.85 -32.06
CA ILE A 97 -10.37 9.11 -32.98
C ILE A 97 -10.03 10.22 -33.98
N TRP A 98 -9.15 11.16 -33.61
CA TRP A 98 -8.88 12.38 -34.38
C TRP A 98 -7.46 12.46 -34.93
N LEU A 99 -6.53 11.67 -34.38
CA LEU A 99 -5.09 11.75 -34.63
C LEU A 99 -4.50 10.40 -35.02
N SER A 100 -3.32 10.41 -35.66
CA SER A 100 -2.58 9.18 -35.91
C SER A 100 -2.22 8.50 -34.57
N PRO A 101 -2.15 7.16 -34.52
CA PRO A 101 -1.86 6.43 -33.28
C PRO A 101 -0.59 6.90 -32.58
N LEU A 102 0.41 7.34 -33.36
CA LEU A 102 1.70 7.83 -32.88
C LEU A 102 1.56 9.18 -32.16
N VAL A 103 0.80 10.11 -32.73
CA VAL A 103 0.56 11.44 -32.15
C VAL A 103 -0.35 11.36 -30.92
N ALA A 104 -1.39 10.52 -30.97
CA ALA A 104 -2.27 10.26 -29.83
C ALA A 104 -1.49 9.68 -28.63
N LEU A 105 -0.54 8.76 -28.90
CA LEU A 105 0.31 8.17 -27.87
C LEU A 105 1.24 9.22 -27.23
N ILE A 106 1.90 10.06 -28.03
CA ILE A 106 2.79 11.11 -27.53
C ILE A 106 2.03 12.06 -26.61
N ILE A 107 0.86 12.55 -27.04
CA ILE A 107 0.07 13.49 -26.24
C ILE A 107 -0.45 12.83 -24.95
N SER A 108 -0.86 11.56 -25.02
CA SER A 108 -1.29 10.80 -23.84
C SER A 108 -0.18 10.55 -22.80
N GLY A 109 1.08 10.56 -23.22
CA GLY A 109 2.24 10.39 -22.34
C GLY A 109 2.67 11.66 -21.60
N ILE A 110 2.21 12.85 -22.03
CA ILE A 110 2.60 14.14 -21.42
C ILE A 110 2.10 14.28 -19.97
N PRO A 111 0.84 13.98 -19.62
CA PRO A 111 0.36 14.10 -18.23
C PRO A 111 1.16 13.27 -17.21
N PRO A 112 1.45 11.96 -17.43
CA PRO A 112 2.24 11.18 -16.47
C PRO A 112 3.70 11.65 -16.42
N LEU A 113 4.29 12.05 -17.55
CA LEU A 113 5.62 12.68 -17.60
C LEU A 113 5.67 13.95 -16.73
N LEU A 114 4.67 14.83 -16.87
CA LEU A 114 4.58 16.08 -16.14
C LEU A 114 4.34 15.84 -14.64
N HIS A 115 3.51 14.86 -14.30
CA HIS A 115 3.28 14.46 -12.91
C HIS A 115 4.56 13.94 -12.24
N VAL A 116 5.31 13.06 -12.92
CA VAL A 116 6.61 12.57 -12.42
C VAL A 116 7.58 13.72 -12.20
N PHE A 117 7.69 14.61 -13.18
CA PHE A 117 8.59 15.77 -13.10
C PHE A 117 8.19 16.71 -11.96
N TYR A 118 6.90 16.96 -11.79
CA TYR A 118 6.36 17.79 -10.70
C TYR A 118 6.62 17.16 -9.32
N VAL A 119 6.39 15.86 -9.16
CA VAL A 119 6.65 15.14 -7.90
C VAL A 119 8.15 15.10 -7.61
N PHE A 120 8.97 14.87 -8.62
CA PHE A 120 10.42 14.88 -8.51
C PHE A 120 10.94 16.26 -8.08
N TRP A 121 10.48 17.34 -8.71
CA TRP A 121 10.91 18.70 -8.41
C TRP A 121 10.40 19.19 -7.04
N LYS A 122 9.10 19.02 -6.75
CA LYS A 122 8.46 19.60 -5.56
C LYS A 122 8.65 18.75 -4.31
N LYS A 123 8.56 17.41 -4.42
CA LYS A 123 8.64 16.51 -3.26
C LYS A 123 10.03 15.89 -3.08
N ARG A 124 10.97 16.09 -4.03
CA ARG A 124 12.27 15.39 -4.11
C ARG A 124 12.15 13.88 -3.85
N ARG A 125 11.05 13.29 -4.32
CA ARG A 125 10.81 11.84 -4.25
C ARG A 125 10.68 11.27 -5.63
N VAL A 126 11.25 10.10 -5.82
CA VAL A 126 11.12 9.34 -7.06
C VAL A 126 9.75 8.66 -7.05
N ASP A 127 8.89 9.04 -7.99
CA ASP A 127 7.65 8.30 -8.25
C ASP A 127 7.97 7.11 -9.16
N VAL A 128 8.16 5.94 -8.55
CA VAL A 128 8.60 4.73 -9.25
C VAL A 128 7.60 4.28 -10.30
N LEU A 129 6.30 4.31 -9.98
CA LEU A 129 5.27 3.94 -10.95
C LEU A 129 5.29 4.90 -12.12
N GLY A 130 5.31 6.20 -11.85
CA GLY A 130 5.43 7.19 -12.91
C GLY A 130 6.69 7.00 -13.77
N CYS A 131 7.85 6.67 -13.19
CA CYS A 131 9.05 6.31 -13.97
C CYS A 131 8.84 5.09 -14.88
N ILE A 132 8.13 4.05 -14.41
CA ILE A 132 7.80 2.87 -15.22
C ILE A 132 6.88 3.26 -16.37
N PHE A 133 5.85 4.07 -16.12
CA PHE A 133 4.94 4.56 -17.17
C PHE A 133 5.70 5.40 -18.19
N VAL A 134 6.54 6.33 -17.75
CA VAL A 134 7.38 7.16 -18.62
C VAL A 134 8.30 6.31 -19.49
N ALA A 135 8.99 5.32 -18.90
CA ALA A 135 9.81 4.39 -19.66
C ALA A 135 8.97 3.64 -20.70
N GLY A 136 7.79 3.14 -20.32
CA GLY A 136 6.83 2.49 -21.22
C GLY A 136 6.41 3.39 -22.38
N PHE A 137 6.14 4.68 -22.13
CA PHE A 137 5.80 5.66 -23.17
C PHE A 137 6.95 5.89 -24.14
N ILE A 138 8.18 6.12 -23.64
CA ILE A 138 9.37 6.31 -24.48
C ILE A 138 9.59 5.08 -25.37
N ILE A 139 9.52 3.88 -24.78
CA ILE A 139 9.68 2.62 -25.50
C ILE A 139 8.61 2.47 -26.57
N SER A 140 7.33 2.69 -26.23
CA SER A 140 6.22 2.57 -27.17
C SER A 140 6.35 3.55 -28.35
N ALA A 141 6.84 4.77 -28.11
CA ALA A 141 7.15 5.74 -29.15
C ALA A 141 8.31 5.30 -30.06
N VAL A 142 9.44 4.85 -29.49
CA VAL A 142 10.60 4.33 -30.24
C VAL A 142 10.19 3.14 -31.10
N LEU A 143 9.46 2.21 -30.52
CA LEU A 143 8.95 1.03 -31.19
C LEU A 143 7.98 1.36 -32.32
N SER A 144 7.17 2.41 -32.18
CA SER A 144 6.26 2.85 -33.22
C SER A 144 6.96 3.41 -34.45
N ALA A 145 8.23 3.84 -34.31
CA ALA A 145 9.02 4.38 -35.41
C ALA A 145 9.75 3.31 -36.23
N ILE A 146 9.89 2.08 -35.73
CA ILE A 146 10.72 1.01 -36.33
C ILE A 146 9.88 -0.01 -37.13
N SER A 147 8.55 0.09 -37.13
CA SER A 147 7.65 -0.98 -37.64
C SER A 147 7.71 -1.20 -39.17
N GLY A 148 8.07 -2.43 -39.56
CA GLY A 148 7.99 -2.96 -40.95
C GLY A 148 7.94 -4.50 -41.07
N ASP A 149 8.30 -5.27 -40.04
CA ASP A 149 8.29 -6.75 -40.03
C ASP A 149 7.49 -7.29 -38.81
N ALA A 150 6.71 -8.35 -39.01
CA ALA A 150 5.91 -9.00 -37.97
C ALA A 150 6.77 -9.59 -36.85
N ARG A 151 7.95 -10.13 -37.17
CA ARG A 151 8.88 -10.66 -36.15
C ARG A 151 9.49 -9.56 -35.29
N LEU A 152 9.79 -8.41 -35.91
CA LEU A 152 10.27 -7.23 -35.19
C LEU A 152 9.18 -6.63 -34.29
N THR A 153 7.92 -6.73 -34.70
CA THR A 153 6.77 -6.29 -33.90
C THR A 153 6.58 -7.15 -32.64
N LEU A 154 6.83 -8.46 -32.72
CA LEU A 154 6.84 -9.37 -31.57
C LEU A 154 7.98 -9.07 -30.57
N LEU A 155 9.18 -8.77 -31.08
CA LEU A 155 10.32 -8.39 -30.24
C LEU A 155 10.06 -7.05 -29.53
N ARG A 156 9.38 -6.15 -30.22
CA ARG A 156 8.83 -4.89 -29.70
C ARG A 156 7.96 -5.13 -28.47
N ASP A 157 6.96 -5.99 -28.55
CA ASP A 157 6.03 -6.20 -27.43
C ASP A 157 6.73 -6.78 -26.19
N SER A 158 7.80 -7.55 -26.39
CA SER A 158 8.62 -8.07 -25.28
C SER A 158 9.65 -7.09 -24.73
N THR A 159 9.90 -5.96 -25.39
CA THR A 159 10.88 -4.98 -24.93
C THR A 159 10.43 -4.33 -23.61
N ILE A 160 9.11 -4.23 -23.40
CA ILE A 160 8.55 -3.68 -22.16
C ILE A 160 8.91 -4.56 -20.96
N THR A 161 8.75 -5.88 -21.07
CA THR A 161 9.09 -6.81 -19.97
C THR A 161 10.59 -6.78 -19.66
N ALA A 162 11.43 -6.70 -20.69
CA ALA A 162 12.88 -6.57 -20.55
C ALA A 162 13.28 -5.28 -19.83
N VAL A 163 12.69 -4.14 -20.20
CA VAL A 163 13.02 -2.87 -19.53
C VAL A 163 12.54 -2.86 -18.09
N VAL A 164 11.36 -3.40 -17.81
CA VAL A 164 10.91 -3.56 -16.42
C VAL A 164 11.91 -4.43 -15.66
N GLY A 165 12.31 -5.59 -16.19
CA GLY A 165 13.35 -6.43 -15.60
C GLY A 165 14.68 -5.70 -15.36
N ALA A 166 15.12 -4.92 -16.34
CA ALA A 166 16.33 -4.09 -16.24
C ALA A 166 16.21 -3.01 -15.16
N LEU A 167 15.06 -2.36 -14.99
CA LEU A 167 14.82 -1.39 -13.90
C LEU A 167 14.91 -2.05 -12.53
N PHE A 168 14.36 -3.27 -12.38
CA PHE A 168 14.50 -4.05 -11.15
C PHE A 168 15.97 -4.38 -10.86
N LEU A 169 16.75 -4.77 -11.86
CA LEU A 169 18.19 -5.03 -11.70
C LEU A 169 19.01 -3.76 -11.46
N LEU A 170 18.68 -2.66 -12.13
CA LEU A 170 19.38 -1.38 -11.97
C LEU A 170 19.19 -0.82 -10.55
N THR A 171 17.98 -0.96 -10.00
CA THR A 171 17.69 -0.53 -8.62
C THR A 171 18.13 -1.52 -7.55
N LEU A 172 18.53 -2.73 -7.96
CA LEU A 172 19.19 -3.69 -7.08
C LEU A 172 20.60 -3.24 -6.71
N VAL A 173 21.32 -2.61 -7.64
CA VAL A 173 22.68 -2.11 -7.40
C VAL A 173 22.61 -0.98 -6.36
N PRO A 174 23.17 -1.17 -5.15
CA PRO A 174 23.06 -0.19 -4.08
C PRO A 174 24.01 0.98 -4.34
N ILE A 175 23.64 1.88 -5.26
CA ILE A 175 24.39 3.11 -5.53
C ILE A 175 24.08 4.10 -4.40
N ARG A 176 25.07 4.29 -3.52
CA ARG A 176 25.06 5.26 -2.42
C ARG A 176 25.87 6.48 -2.84
N THR A 177 25.26 7.39 -3.61
CA THR A 177 25.88 8.68 -3.94
C THR A 177 25.52 9.70 -2.86
N LYS A 178 26.40 10.68 -2.62
CA LYS A 178 26.20 11.80 -1.66
C LYS A 178 24.86 12.54 -1.85
N TRP A 179 24.30 12.49 -3.06
CA TRP A 179 23.04 13.13 -3.45
C TRP A 179 21.88 12.16 -3.71
N PHE A 180 22.16 10.86 -3.86
CA PHE A 180 21.16 9.88 -4.30
C PHE A 180 21.42 8.51 -3.68
N THR A 181 20.48 8.03 -2.88
CA THR A 181 20.51 6.66 -2.33
C THR A 181 19.53 5.81 -3.12
N VAL A 182 20.04 4.93 -3.98
CA VAL A 182 19.23 3.95 -4.69
C VAL A 182 18.79 2.89 -3.69
N ARG A 183 17.48 2.81 -3.48
CA ARG A 183 16.83 1.74 -2.73
C ARG A 183 16.13 0.80 -3.73
N PRO A 184 16.01 -0.50 -3.41
CA PRO A 184 15.34 -1.44 -4.31
C PRO A 184 13.92 -0.96 -4.62
N ILE A 185 13.47 -1.11 -5.86
CA ILE A 185 12.13 -0.70 -6.31
C ILE A 185 11.03 -1.24 -5.39
N VAL A 186 11.21 -2.46 -4.89
CA VAL A 186 10.28 -3.09 -3.93
C VAL A 186 10.09 -2.24 -2.66
N PHE A 187 11.16 -1.63 -2.12
CA PHE A 187 11.05 -0.73 -0.98
C PHE A 187 10.26 0.54 -1.33
N LEU A 188 10.52 1.11 -2.50
CA LEU A 188 9.82 2.31 -2.97
C LEU A 188 8.32 2.03 -3.17
N PHE A 189 7.97 0.85 -3.70
CA PHE A 189 6.57 0.38 -3.77
C PHE A 189 5.94 0.26 -2.39
N THR A 190 6.64 -0.36 -1.43
CA THR A 190 6.10 -0.44 -0.06
C THR A 190 5.95 0.92 0.62
N GLN A 191 6.83 1.89 0.31
CA GLN A 191 6.65 3.26 0.77
C GLN A 191 5.35 3.87 0.25
N GLN A 192 5.02 3.66 -1.03
CA GLN A 192 3.80 4.16 -1.66
C GLN A 192 2.54 3.51 -1.06
N LEU A 193 2.58 2.20 -0.83
CA LEU A 193 1.48 1.46 -0.20
C LEU A 193 1.26 1.84 1.28
N MET A 194 2.30 2.31 1.97
CA MET A 194 2.25 2.68 3.39
C MET A 194 2.13 4.19 3.63
N ILE A 195 1.83 5.02 2.61
CA ILE A 195 1.75 6.49 2.78
C ILE A 195 0.68 6.89 3.80
N GLU A 196 -0.47 6.22 3.79
CA GLU A 196 -1.61 6.53 4.66
C GLU A 196 -1.51 5.90 6.06
N GLN A 197 -0.48 5.09 6.30
CA GLN A 197 -0.27 4.43 7.58
C GLN A 197 0.22 5.44 8.63
N PRO A 198 -0.32 5.41 9.87
CA PRO A 198 0.13 6.33 10.90
C PRO A 198 1.62 6.13 11.17
N PRO A 199 2.38 7.21 11.45
CA PRO A 199 3.79 7.11 11.80
C PRO A 199 3.96 6.23 13.05
N VAL A 200 5.15 5.67 13.20
CA VAL A 200 5.57 5.01 14.43
C VAL A 200 6.07 6.10 15.36
N GLU A 201 5.42 6.24 16.51
CA GLU A 201 5.74 7.20 17.55
C GLU A 201 6.32 6.44 18.76
N TRP A 202 7.40 6.96 19.34
CA TRP A 202 8.01 6.41 20.55
C TRP A 202 8.61 7.52 21.41
N LYS A 203 8.75 7.25 22.72
CA LYS A 203 9.46 8.12 23.66
C LYS A 203 10.88 7.66 23.84
N ASP A 204 11.82 8.56 23.58
CA ASP A 204 13.26 8.30 23.75
C ASP A 204 13.64 8.19 25.23
N LYS A 205 14.89 7.79 25.52
CA LYS A 205 15.45 7.72 26.88
C LYS A 205 15.38 9.05 27.64
N GLU A 206 15.38 10.15 26.89
CA GLU A 206 15.31 11.53 27.40
C GLU A 206 13.86 12.02 27.60
N GLY A 207 12.86 11.19 27.33
CA GLY A 207 11.43 11.55 27.45
C GLY A 207 10.87 12.34 26.26
N ASN A 208 11.69 12.58 25.24
CA ASN A 208 11.28 13.29 24.02
C ASN A 208 10.44 12.39 23.10
N ASP A 209 9.31 12.92 22.60
CA ASP A 209 8.48 12.25 21.60
C ASP A 209 9.18 12.27 20.22
N ARG A 210 9.37 11.10 19.63
CA ARG A 210 9.93 10.91 18.29
C ARG A 210 8.89 10.27 17.40
N SER A 211 8.76 10.76 16.16
CA SER A 211 7.91 10.17 15.14
C SER A 211 8.70 9.86 13.88
N MET A 212 8.51 8.66 13.33
CA MET A 212 9.11 8.24 12.06
C MET A 212 8.09 7.50 11.21
N LYS A 213 8.22 7.62 9.88
CA LYS A 213 7.38 6.87 8.95
C LYS A 213 7.57 5.38 9.15
N ARG A 214 6.47 4.61 9.20
CA ARG A 214 6.49 3.16 9.41
C ARG A 214 7.43 2.43 8.44
N SER A 215 7.40 2.78 7.16
CA SER A 215 8.29 2.18 6.14
C SER A 215 9.78 2.46 6.38
N GLU A 216 10.15 3.67 6.82
CA GLU A 216 11.52 3.99 7.19
C GLU A 216 11.94 3.28 8.49
N TRP A 217 11.04 3.24 9.48
CA TRP A 217 11.28 2.52 10.73
C TRP A 217 11.57 1.04 10.50
N ILE A 218 10.76 0.35 9.68
CA ILE A 218 10.95 -1.06 9.34
C ILE A 218 12.32 -1.26 8.65
N TRP A 219 12.72 -0.34 7.77
CA TRP A 219 14.00 -0.42 7.06
C TRP A 219 15.23 -0.30 7.98
N TYR A 220 15.17 0.58 8.98
CA TYR A 220 16.28 0.75 9.93
C TYR A 220 16.32 -0.37 10.96
N ASN A 221 15.15 -0.76 11.49
CA ASN A 221 15.07 -1.71 12.59
C ASN A 221 15.16 -3.18 12.16
N SER A 222 14.62 -3.54 10.98
CA SER A 222 14.63 -4.93 10.51
C SER A 222 15.63 -5.16 9.38
N ALA A 223 16.78 -5.74 9.70
CA ALA A 223 17.76 -6.18 8.71
C ALA A 223 17.20 -7.28 7.78
N PHE A 224 16.24 -8.08 8.27
CA PHE A 224 15.55 -9.11 7.49
C PHE A 224 14.69 -8.49 6.38
N TYR A 225 13.94 -7.43 6.69
CA TYR A 225 13.16 -6.70 5.70
C TYR A 225 14.04 -6.13 4.58
N ARG A 226 15.22 -5.59 4.90
CA ARG A 226 16.16 -5.12 3.86
C ARG A 226 16.57 -6.25 2.93
N LYS A 227 17.01 -7.39 3.48
CA LYS A 227 17.41 -8.57 2.69
C LYS A 227 16.26 -9.03 1.80
N PHE A 228 15.05 -9.09 2.34
CA PHE A 228 13.85 -9.45 1.61
C PHE A 228 13.61 -8.54 0.39
N CYS A 229 13.66 -7.22 0.58
CA CYS A 229 13.48 -6.27 -0.52
C CYS A 229 14.51 -6.47 -1.63
N TYR A 230 15.78 -6.72 -1.29
CA TYR A 230 16.82 -7.01 -2.29
C TYR A 230 16.59 -8.35 -2.99
N ILE A 231 16.25 -9.42 -2.27
CA ILE A 231 16.02 -10.75 -2.85
C ILE A 231 14.85 -10.72 -3.83
N ILE A 232 13.71 -10.14 -3.44
CA ILE A 232 12.54 -10.04 -4.33
C ILE A 232 12.85 -9.16 -5.54
N CYS A 233 13.54 -8.03 -5.34
CA CYS A 233 13.92 -7.14 -6.44
C CYS A 233 14.81 -7.88 -7.46
N GLY A 234 15.79 -8.65 -6.98
CA GLY A 234 16.67 -9.44 -7.83
C GLY A 234 15.93 -10.58 -8.53
N ALA A 235 15.06 -11.29 -7.82
CA ALA A 235 14.26 -12.37 -8.39
C ALA A 235 13.37 -11.87 -9.53
N TRP A 236 12.64 -10.76 -9.34
CA TRP A 236 11.84 -10.14 -10.40
C TRP A 236 12.69 -9.72 -11.59
N GLY A 237 13.82 -9.05 -11.34
CA GLY A 237 14.73 -8.63 -12.39
C GLY A 237 15.25 -9.80 -13.22
N VAL A 238 15.77 -10.85 -12.57
CA VAL A 238 16.35 -12.02 -13.25
C VAL A 238 15.29 -12.81 -14.01
N LEU A 239 14.12 -13.08 -13.43
CA LEU A 239 13.06 -13.85 -14.08
C LEU A 239 12.49 -13.13 -15.31
N LEU A 240 12.28 -11.81 -15.23
CA LEU A 240 11.84 -11.02 -16.38
C LEU A 240 12.90 -10.95 -17.48
N MET A 241 14.19 -10.85 -17.12
CA MET A 241 15.27 -10.90 -18.10
C MET A 241 15.40 -12.29 -18.75
N ALA A 242 15.24 -13.36 -17.97
CA ALA A 242 15.24 -14.72 -18.49
C ALA A 242 14.07 -14.98 -19.44
N GLU A 243 12.89 -14.44 -19.14
CA GLU A 243 11.72 -14.46 -20.03
C GLU A 243 12.01 -13.76 -21.38
N PHE A 244 12.60 -12.57 -21.33
CA PHE A 244 12.99 -11.86 -22.55
C PHE A 244 14.02 -12.65 -23.38
N VAL A 245 15.05 -13.21 -22.73
CA VAL A 245 16.07 -14.03 -23.41
C VAL A 245 15.43 -15.27 -24.06
N ALA A 246 14.51 -15.95 -23.37
CA ALA A 246 13.80 -17.10 -23.91
C ALA A 246 12.97 -16.72 -25.15
N LYS A 247 12.29 -15.58 -25.15
CA LYS A 247 11.60 -15.04 -26.33
C LYS A 247 12.53 -14.76 -27.49
N VAL A 248 13.68 -14.14 -27.24
CA VAL A 248 14.68 -13.87 -28.30
C VAL A 248 15.17 -15.18 -28.94
N ILE A 249 15.38 -16.23 -28.13
CA ILE A 249 15.76 -17.56 -28.62
C ILE A 249 14.63 -18.18 -29.46
N MET A 250 13.38 -18.08 -29.01
CA MET A 250 12.21 -18.57 -29.75
C MET A 250 12.05 -17.86 -31.12
N ILE A 251 12.26 -16.55 -31.18
CA ILE A 251 12.15 -15.76 -32.42
C ILE A 251 13.23 -16.16 -33.44
N LYS A 252 14.44 -16.50 -32.98
CA LYS A 252 15.53 -16.97 -33.83
C LYS A 252 15.38 -18.43 -34.28
N SER A 253 14.47 -19.18 -33.66
CA SER A 253 14.22 -20.58 -33.98
C SER A 253 13.29 -20.74 -35.20
N THR A 254 13.13 -21.98 -35.67
CA THR A 254 12.26 -22.34 -36.82
C THR A 254 10.77 -22.37 -36.46
N LEU A 255 10.36 -21.78 -35.33
CA LEU A 255 8.98 -21.78 -34.86
C LEU A 255 8.10 -20.86 -35.71
N THR A 256 6.82 -21.22 -35.85
CA THR A 256 5.84 -20.35 -36.51
C THR A 256 5.52 -19.14 -35.62
N LEU A 257 5.08 -18.04 -36.23
CA LEU A 257 4.71 -16.81 -35.52
C LEU A 257 3.67 -17.08 -34.42
N ASP A 258 2.65 -17.90 -34.72
CA ASP A 258 1.57 -18.22 -33.78
C ASP A 258 2.07 -19.00 -32.55
N GLN A 259 3.01 -19.94 -32.75
CA GLN A 259 3.62 -20.69 -31.66
C GLN A 259 4.46 -19.79 -30.75
N ILE A 260 5.23 -18.87 -31.34
CA ILE A 260 6.03 -17.91 -30.58
C ILE A 260 5.12 -17.05 -29.72
N VAL A 261 4.06 -16.47 -30.30
CA VAL A 261 3.08 -15.66 -29.54
C VAL A 261 2.51 -16.47 -28.37
N LEU A 262 2.02 -17.68 -28.64
CA LEU A 262 1.37 -18.53 -27.64
C LEU A 262 2.31 -18.87 -26.47
N TYR A 263 3.49 -19.43 -26.75
CA TYR A 263 4.42 -19.83 -25.70
C TYR A 263 4.91 -18.64 -24.89
N SER A 264 5.14 -17.53 -25.56
CA SER A 264 5.67 -16.33 -24.94
C SER A 264 4.66 -15.69 -23.98
N ASN A 265 3.37 -15.67 -24.34
CA ASN A 265 2.30 -15.20 -23.46
C ASN A 265 2.10 -16.12 -22.26
N ILE A 266 2.11 -17.44 -22.48
CA ILE A 266 2.03 -18.43 -21.39
C ILE A 266 3.21 -18.25 -20.43
N MET A 267 4.42 -18.10 -20.94
CA MET A 267 5.62 -17.91 -20.12
C MET A 267 5.52 -16.65 -19.25
N VAL A 268 5.13 -15.50 -19.83
CA VAL A 268 4.93 -14.26 -19.06
C VAL A 268 3.88 -14.44 -17.98
N ILE A 269 2.73 -15.04 -18.31
CA ILE A 269 1.65 -15.25 -17.34
C ILE A 269 2.14 -16.14 -16.19
N VAL A 270 2.81 -17.25 -16.49
CA VAL A 270 3.34 -18.16 -15.48
C VAL A 270 4.37 -17.46 -14.58
N VAL A 271 5.30 -16.71 -15.18
CA VAL A 271 6.32 -15.95 -14.43
C VAL A 271 5.66 -14.91 -13.53
N VAL A 272 4.75 -14.09 -14.07
CA VAL A 272 4.10 -12.99 -13.32
C VAL A 272 3.20 -13.54 -12.23
N VAL A 273 2.34 -14.52 -12.52
CA VAL A 273 1.41 -15.10 -11.53
C VAL A 273 2.18 -15.85 -10.46
N GLY A 274 3.18 -16.66 -10.84
CA GLY A 274 4.03 -17.38 -9.91
C GLY A 274 4.79 -16.43 -8.99
N MET A 275 5.43 -15.40 -9.54
CA MET A 275 6.17 -14.42 -8.76
C MET A 275 5.29 -13.54 -7.88
N THR A 276 4.12 -13.15 -8.38
CA THR A 276 3.17 -12.36 -7.57
C THR A 276 2.67 -13.19 -6.40
N THR A 277 2.26 -14.44 -6.65
CA THR A 277 1.82 -15.35 -5.58
C THR A 277 2.93 -15.59 -4.56
N ALA A 278 4.15 -15.89 -5.02
CA ALA A 278 5.30 -16.05 -4.14
C ALA A 278 5.57 -14.79 -3.32
N THR A 279 5.55 -13.61 -3.94
CA THR A 279 5.74 -12.31 -3.27
C THR A 279 4.68 -12.07 -2.20
N LEU A 280 3.41 -12.36 -2.48
CA LEU A 280 2.31 -12.21 -1.53
C LEU A 280 2.45 -13.14 -0.34
N VAL A 281 2.74 -14.42 -0.57
CA VAL A 281 2.96 -15.42 0.48
C VAL A 281 4.13 -15.00 1.37
N PHE A 282 5.25 -14.61 0.77
CA PHE A 282 6.44 -14.20 1.52
C PHE A 282 6.25 -12.87 2.26
N SER A 283 5.48 -11.94 1.68
CA SER A 283 5.10 -10.68 2.32
C SER A 283 4.20 -10.92 3.55
N SER A 284 3.28 -11.88 3.47
CA SER A 284 2.45 -12.26 4.62
C SER A 284 3.27 -12.83 5.79
N TYR A 285 4.30 -13.63 5.49
CA TYR A 285 5.24 -14.15 6.48
C TYR A 285 6.11 -13.04 7.07
N LEU A 286 6.59 -12.13 6.22
CA LEU A 286 7.38 -10.98 6.62
C LEU A 286 6.59 -10.05 7.55
N GLY A 287 5.30 -9.82 7.27
CA GLY A 287 4.42 -9.01 8.12
C GLY A 287 4.35 -9.53 9.55
N LYS A 288 4.15 -10.84 9.73
CA LYS A 288 4.14 -11.48 11.06
C LYS A 288 5.45 -11.26 11.82
N ARG A 289 6.57 -11.34 11.11
CA ARG A 289 7.91 -11.16 11.71
C ARG A 289 8.20 -9.71 12.06
N ILE A 290 7.81 -8.76 11.20
CA ILE A 290 7.94 -7.32 11.46
C ILE A 290 7.15 -6.93 12.71
N ILE A 291 5.95 -7.48 12.90
CA ILE A 291 5.15 -7.24 14.11
C ILE A 291 5.91 -7.70 15.35
N LYS A 292 6.45 -8.93 15.34
CA LYS A 292 7.25 -9.44 16.45
C LYS A 292 8.51 -8.61 16.73
N ASP A 293 9.23 -8.20 15.67
CA ASP A 293 10.40 -7.31 15.77
C ASP A 293 9.99 -5.93 16.34
N SER A 294 8.78 -5.45 16.02
CA SER A 294 8.25 -4.18 16.53
C SER A 294 7.84 -4.22 18.00
N GLU A 295 7.26 -5.32 18.45
CA GLU A 295 6.91 -5.53 19.86
C GLU A 295 8.18 -5.62 20.72
N ALA A 296 9.18 -6.39 20.26
CA ALA A 296 10.46 -6.50 20.93
C ALA A 296 11.17 -5.14 21.00
N TRP A 297 11.23 -4.42 19.87
CA TRP A 297 11.84 -3.10 19.83
C TRP A 297 11.10 -2.08 20.71
N ALA A 298 9.76 -2.08 20.73
CA ALA A 298 8.98 -1.16 21.55
C ALA A 298 9.20 -1.41 23.05
N LYS A 299 9.36 -2.67 23.46
CA LYS A 299 9.66 -3.02 24.86
C LYS A 299 11.00 -2.44 25.33
N ASP A 300 11.99 -2.41 24.44
CA ASP A 300 13.35 -1.98 24.76
C ASP A 300 13.56 -0.46 24.59
N ASN A 301 12.73 0.20 23.77
CA ASN A 301 12.95 1.59 23.33
C ASN A 301 11.82 2.57 23.67
N THR A 302 10.68 2.11 24.17
CA THR A 302 9.58 2.98 24.62
C THR A 302 9.60 3.11 26.14
N PHE A 303 9.98 4.28 26.65
CA PHE A 303 10.12 4.56 28.09
C PHE A 303 8.85 5.12 28.76
N ASP A 304 7.66 4.68 28.31
CA ASP A 304 6.41 5.20 28.86
C ASP A 304 6.27 4.81 30.34
N GLY A 305 6.20 5.81 31.23
CA GLY A 305 6.16 5.63 32.69
C GLY A 305 7.51 5.34 33.38
N LYS A 306 8.64 5.31 32.66
CA LYS A 306 9.99 5.08 33.23
C LYS A 306 10.89 6.31 33.24
N VAL A 307 10.45 7.40 32.62
CA VAL A 307 11.16 8.68 32.69
C VAL A 307 10.80 9.37 34.00
N PRO A 308 11.76 9.64 34.91
CA PRO A 308 11.49 10.49 36.06
C PRO A 308 11.04 11.87 35.56
N LYS A 309 9.93 12.37 36.09
CA LYS A 309 9.46 13.74 35.86
C LYS A 309 10.40 14.77 36.48
#